data_AF-A0A7V8WT99-F1
#
_entry.id   AF-A0A7V8WT99-F1
#
_cell.length_a   1.000
_cell.length_b   1.000
_cell.length_c   1.000
_cell.angle_alpha   90.00
_cell.angle_beta   90.00
_cell.angle_gamma   90.00
#
_symmetry.space_group_name_H-M   'P 1'
#
loop_
_entity.id
_entity.type
_entity.pdbx_description
1 polymer ?
#
loop_
_entity_poly.entity_id
_entity_poly.type
_entity_poly.pdbx_seq_one_letter_code
_entity_poly.pdbx_strand_id
1 'polypeptide(L)'
;MATTSVTVELPEELVALLGSSEAAATRARAALVLDLLRDGLLSQGQAAALLGVTRWDILDLMARHGVASGPETVEETRRDIESSRRLGAHP
;
A
#
# COMPACT_ATOMS: atom_id res chain seq x y z
N MET A 1 -2.88 16.94 -5.64
CA MET A 1 -3.54 16.71 -4.33
C MET A 1 -2.99 17.73 -3.35
N ALA A 2 -3.84 18.31 -2.49
CA ALA A 2 -3.36 19.15 -1.39
C ALA A 2 -2.73 18.27 -0.31
N THR A 3 -1.71 18.76 0.36
CA THR A 3 -1.07 18.08 1.48
C THR A 3 -1.50 18.70 2.81
N THR A 4 -1.52 17.88 3.86
CA THR A 4 -1.80 18.33 5.23
C THR A 4 -0.81 17.64 6.16
N SER A 5 -0.24 18.40 7.11
CA SER A 5 0.70 17.87 8.09
C SER A 5 -0.04 17.28 9.28
N VAL A 6 0.36 16.08 9.68
CA VAL A 6 -0.13 15.38 10.88
C VAL A 6 1.06 15.17 11.81
N THR A 7 0.90 15.51 13.09
CA THR A 7 1.92 15.34 14.13
C THR A 7 1.60 14.11 14.96
N VAL A 8 2.62 13.27 15.20
CA VAL A 8 2.52 12.05 16.01
C VAL A 8 3.62 12.09 17.05
N GLU A 9 3.26 11.87 18.32
CA GLU A 9 4.22 11.69 19.40
C GLU A 9 4.66 10.23 19.47
N LEU A 10 5.97 10.01 19.50
CA LEU A 10 6.58 8.68 19.59
C LEU A 10 7.60 8.69 20.74
N PRO A 11 7.72 7.58 21.49
CA PRO A 11 8.82 7.40 22.43
C PRO A 11 10.17 7.59 21.74
N GLU A 12 11.11 8.25 22.41
CA GLU A 12 12.46 8.52 21.87
C GLU A 12 13.17 7.23 21.48
N GLU A 13 12.94 6.14 22.22
CA GLU A 13 13.51 4.83 21.95
C GLU A 13 13.09 4.29 20.58
N LEU A 14 11.85 4.55 20.14
CA LEU A 14 11.39 4.14 18.82
C LEU A 14 12.04 4.99 17.72
N VAL A 15 12.18 6.29 17.94
CA VAL A 15 12.87 7.17 16.99
C VAL A 15 14.34 6.77 16.85
N ALA A 16 14.98 6.40 17.96
CA ALA A 16 16.35 5.89 17.97
C ALA A 16 16.50 4.58 17.19
N LEU A 17 15.55 3.63 17.34
CA LEU A 17 15.52 2.39 16.55
C LEU A 17 15.37 2.64 15.04
N LEU A 18 14.72 3.73 14.66
CA LEU A 18 14.51 4.14 13.27
C LEU A 18 15.62 5.04 12.73
N GLY A 19 16.57 5.43 13.59
CA GLY A 19 17.76 6.22 13.25
C GLY A 19 17.54 7.74 13.29
N SER A 20 16.37 8.24 12.89
CA SER A 20 16.04 9.67 12.96
C SER A 20 14.53 9.92 12.94
N SER A 21 14.12 11.13 13.32
CA SER A 21 12.72 11.57 13.20
C SER A 21 12.24 11.61 11.74
N GLU A 22 13.11 11.96 10.79
CA GLU A 22 12.80 11.94 9.36
C GLU A 22 12.59 10.52 8.83
N ALA A 23 13.44 9.57 9.26
CA ALA A 23 13.29 8.15 8.93
C ALA A 23 12.00 7.59 9.54
N ALA A 24 11.68 7.97 10.79
CA ALA A 24 10.42 7.61 11.44
C ALA A 24 9.21 8.16 10.68
N ALA A 25 9.21 9.44 10.30
CA ALA A 25 8.13 10.06 9.53
C ALA A 25 7.97 9.39 8.15
N THR A 26 9.08 9.06 7.48
CA THR A 26 9.06 8.35 6.19
C THR A 26 8.44 6.97 6.33
N ARG A 27 8.85 6.21 7.36
CA ARG A 27 8.31 4.88 7.63
C ARG A 27 6.84 4.92 8.03
N ALA A 28 6.44 5.88 8.86
CA ALA A 28 5.06 6.08 9.27
C ALA A 28 4.16 6.42 8.08
N ARG A 29 4.60 7.32 7.20
CA ARG A 29 3.88 7.63 5.95
C ARG A 29 3.70 6.40 5.07
N ALA A 30 4.76 5.61 4.89
CA ALA A 30 4.70 4.38 4.10
C ALA A 30 3.74 3.36 4.71
N ALA A 31 3.82 3.15 6.03
CA ALA A 31 2.94 2.24 6.75
C ALA A 31 1.46 2.65 6.61
N LEU A 32 1.14 3.94 6.76
CA LEU A 32 -0.22 4.44 6.60
C LEU A 32 -0.78 4.20 5.19
N VAL A 33 0.01 4.46 4.15
CA VAL A 33 -0.44 4.21 2.77
C VAL A 33 -0.66 2.72 2.51
N LEU A 34 0.22 1.86 3.03
CA LEU A 34 0.09 0.41 2.89
C LEU A 34 -1.09 -0.16 3.69
N ASP A 35 -1.42 0.44 4.84
CA ASP A 35 -2.58 0.07 5.64
C ASP A 35 -3.89 0.40 4.89
N LEU A 36 -4.00 1.61 4.34
CA LEU A 36 -5.16 2.01 3.52
C LEU A 36 -5.27 1.18 2.23
N LEU A 37 -4.16 0.69 1.68
CA LEU A 37 -4.16 -0.26 0.56
C LEU A 37 -4.71 -1.62 0.99
N ARG A 38 -4.32 -2.11 2.18
CA ARG A 38 -4.83 -3.35 2.79
C ARG A 38 -6.31 -3.24 3.21
N ASP A 39 -6.84 -2.04 3.41
CA ASP A 39 -8.26 -1.86 3.67
C ASP A 39 -9.07 -1.68 2.38
N GLY A 40 -8.44 -1.80 1.21
CA GLY A 40 -9.05 -1.56 -0.10
C GLY A 40 -9.43 -0.09 -0.36
N LEU A 41 -9.05 0.83 0.51
CA LEU A 41 -9.33 2.28 0.39
C LEU A 41 -8.43 2.97 -0.63
N LEU A 42 -7.26 2.38 -0.92
CA LEU A 42 -6.37 2.77 -2.01
C LEU A 42 -6.17 1.61 -2.97
N SER A 43 -6.15 1.90 -4.28
CA SER A 43 -5.60 0.96 -5.26
C SER A 43 -4.07 0.92 -5.21
N GLN A 44 -3.47 -0.17 -5.73
CA GLN A 44 -2.02 -0.29 -5.86
C GLN A 44 -1.39 0.89 -6.62
N GLY A 45 -2.05 1.39 -7.67
CA GLY A 45 -1.57 2.54 -8.44
C GLY A 45 -1.60 3.84 -7.66
N GLN A 46 -2.64 4.07 -6.85
CA GLN A 46 -2.72 5.24 -5.97
C GLN A 46 -1.65 5.17 -4.87
N ALA A 47 -1.45 4.00 -4.27
CA ALA A 47 -0.40 3.78 -3.27
C ALA A 47 1.01 4.04 -3.85
N ALA A 48 1.30 3.52 -5.04
CA ALA A 48 2.57 3.76 -5.74
C ALA A 48 2.80 5.26 -6.01
N ALA A 49 1.79 5.96 -6.50
CA ALA A 49 1.86 7.41 -6.77
C ALA A 49 2.08 8.24 -5.49
N LEU A 50 1.39 7.91 -4.40
CA LEU A 50 1.54 8.60 -3.11
C LEU A 50 2.91 8.37 -2.45
N LEU A 51 3.50 7.20 -2.67
CA LEU A 51 4.84 6.88 -2.16
C LEU A 51 5.96 7.32 -3.10
N GLY A 52 5.65 7.73 -4.33
CA GLY A 52 6.64 8.12 -5.33
C GLY A 52 7.48 6.94 -5.82
N VAL A 53 6.89 5.74 -5.87
CA VAL A 53 7.57 4.49 -6.24
C VAL A 53 6.97 3.90 -7.51
N THR A 54 7.71 3.00 -8.17
CA THR A 54 7.22 2.33 -9.38
C THR A 54 6.17 1.26 -9.06
N ARG A 55 5.52 0.73 -10.11
CA ARG A 55 4.61 -0.41 -9.98
C ARG A 55 5.30 -1.68 -9.46
N TRP A 56 6.60 -1.84 -9.69
CA TRP A 56 7.35 -3.00 -9.18
C TRP A 56 7.72 -2.81 -7.71
N ASP A 57 8.17 -1.61 -7.36
CA ASP A 57 8.53 -1.27 -5.98
C ASP A 57 7.34 -1.42 -5.01
N ILE A 58 6.12 -1.09 -5.46
CA ILE A 58 4.92 -1.24 -4.60
C ILE A 58 4.61 -2.71 -4.32
N LEU A 59 4.82 -3.61 -5.27
CA LEU A 59 4.61 -5.05 -5.06
C LEU A 59 5.62 -5.61 -4.05
N ASP A 60 6.87 -5.17 -4.13
CA ASP A 60 7.90 -5.54 -3.15
C ASP A 60 7.59 -4.97 -1.76
N LEU A 61 7.09 -3.73 -1.68
CA LEU A 61 6.64 -3.13 -0.42
C LEU A 61 5.46 -3.89 0.17
N MET A 62 4.46 -4.24 -0.65
CA MET A 62 3.32 -5.05 -0.21
C MET A 62 3.78 -6.39 0.36
N ALA A 63 4.68 -7.10 -0.33
CA ALA A 63 5.23 -8.37 0.14
C ALA A 63 5.97 -8.23 1.47
N ARG A 64 6.84 -7.22 1.62
CA ARG A 64 7.58 -6.97 2.88
C ARG A 64 6.67 -6.61 4.06
N HIS A 65 5.50 -6.03 3.79
CA HIS A 65 4.55 -5.57 4.79
C HIS A 65 3.32 -6.49 4.94
N GLY A 66 3.32 -7.67 4.30
CA GLY A 66 2.23 -8.64 4.39
C GLY A 66 0.90 -8.12 3.85
N VAL A 67 0.92 -7.25 2.84
CA VAL A 67 -0.27 -6.81 2.11
C VAL A 67 -0.45 -7.74 0.92
N ALA A 68 -1.59 -8.44 0.86
CA ALA A 68 -1.87 -9.36 -0.23
C ALA A 68 -2.07 -8.58 -1.55
N SER A 69 -1.49 -9.06 -2.65
CA SER A 69 -1.73 -8.49 -3.99
C SER A 69 -3.02 -9.00 -4.63
N GLY A 70 -3.81 -9.80 -3.90
CA GLY A 70 -5.00 -10.48 -4.41
C GLY A 70 -6.29 -9.95 -3.78
N PRO A 71 -7.43 -10.24 -4.40
CA PRO A 71 -8.74 -9.80 -3.93
C PRO A 71 -8.99 -10.24 -2.48
N GLU A 72 -9.37 -9.30 -1.63
CA GLU A 72 -9.58 -9.54 -0.18
C GLU A 72 -10.90 -10.26 0.09
N THR A 73 -11.77 -10.33 -0.91
CA THR A 73 -13.09 -10.96 -0.81
C THR A 73 -13.33 -12.00 -1.91
N VAL A 74 -14.19 -12.98 -1.59
CA VAL A 74 -14.66 -14.00 -2.54
C VAL A 74 -15.32 -13.36 -3.76
N GLU A 75 -16.03 -12.23 -3.58
CA GLU A 75 -16.70 -11.49 -4.63
C GLU A 75 -15.74 -10.78 -5.60
N GLU A 76 -14.61 -10.25 -5.12
CA GLU A 76 -13.58 -9.71 -6.01
C GLU A 76 -12.83 -10.84 -6.73
N THR A 77 -12.55 -11.95 -6.04
CA THR A 77 -12.00 -13.16 -6.68
C THR A 77 -12.90 -13.64 -7.82
N ARG A 78 -14.22 -13.60 -7.60
CA ARG A 78 -15.22 -14.01 -8.59
C ARG A 78 -15.23 -13.06 -9.80
N ARG A 79 -15.12 -11.74 -9.57
CA ARG A 79 -15.04 -10.73 -10.62
C ARG A 79 -13.76 -10.83 -11.45
N ASP A 80 -12.64 -11.15 -10.84
CA ASP A 80 -11.36 -11.33 -11.55
C ASP A 80 -11.35 -12.60 -12.42
N ILE A 81 -11.91 -13.70 -11.89
CA ILE A 81 -12.12 -14.94 -12.66
C ILE A 81 -13.06 -14.68 -13.84
N GLU A 82 -14.16 -13.96 -13.62
CA GLU A 82 -15.12 -13.62 -14.68
C GLU A 82 -14.49 -12.71 -15.75
N SER A 83 -13.72 -11.71 -15.34
CA SER A 83 -13.00 -10.81 -16.25
C SER A 83 -11.95 -11.55 -17.09
N SER A 84 -11.20 -12.47 -16.47
CA SER A 84 -10.20 -13.29 -17.16
C SER A 84 -10.84 -14.28 -18.14
N ARG A 85 -11.99 -14.87 -17.79
CA ARG A 85 -12.77 -15.74 -18.70
C ARG A 85 -13.32 -14.99 -19.90
N ARG A 86 -13.76 -13.73 -19.73
CA ARG A 86 -14.22 -12.89 -20.84
C ARG A 86 -13.08 -12.53 -21.79
N LEU A 87 -11.87 -12.31 -21.29
CA LEU A 87 -10.69 -12.04 -22.12
C LEU A 87 -10.21 -13.28 -22.89
N GLY A 88 -10.29 -14.47 -22.28
CA GLY A 88 -9.92 -15.74 -22.91
C GLY A 88 -11.00 -16.36 -23.82
N ALA A 89 -12.20 -15.76 -23.89
CA ALA A 89 -13.33 -16.25 -24.69
C ALA A 89 -13.51 -15.48 -26.02
N HIS A 90 -12.60 -14.57 -26.36
CA HIS A 90 -12.50 -13.99 -27.70
C HIS A 90 -11.43 -14.74 -28.51
N PRO A 91 -11.82 -15.63 -29.45
CA PRO A 91 -10.91 -16.13 -30.48
C PRO A 91 -10.54 -15.05 -31.51
#